data_AF-A0A6P0IUJ1-F1
#
_entry.id   AF-A0A6P0IUJ1-F1
#
_cell.length_a   1.000
_cell.length_b   1.000
_cell.length_c   1.000
_cell.angle_alpha   90.00
_cell.angle_beta   90.00
_cell.angle_gamma   90.00
#
_symmetry.space_group_name_H-M   'P 1'
#
loop_
_entity.id
_entity.type
_entity.pdbx_description
1 polymer ?
#
loop_
_entity_poly.entity_id
_entity_poly.type
_entity_poly.pdbx_seq_one_letter_code
_entity_poly.pdbx_strand_id
1 'polypeptide(L)'
;MVDSKTPTVVALIPARAGSKRVPGKNIRRLKGHPLIAYTIAAATQSQVFSAVIVSTDSEEVAEIARYYSAEVPFLRSPEYATDKSPDIEWIDYTLRHLSDLGREFDCFSILRPTSPCRQPQTIQRAWQAFLAQADQVDSLRAVEKCQQHPGKMWVLKGSLMKPLLEQNTLATRPRYANELGNSQVNHNLQPPNLEPWPKGHATRTTPQPTLRDHPPNTTPPPPPKNNNQNHQQPHTP
;
A
#
# COMPACT_ATOMS: atom_id res chain seq x y z
N MET A 1 -19.86 -11.29 35.89
CA MET A 1 -18.74 -10.37 35.61
C MET A 1 -17.98 -11.01 34.46
N VAL A 2 -18.15 -10.50 33.24
CA VAL A 2 -17.40 -11.01 32.08
C VAL A 2 -16.03 -10.34 32.17
N ASP A 3 -14.97 -11.14 32.35
CA ASP A 3 -13.60 -10.67 32.22
C ASP A 3 -13.44 -10.04 30.84
N SER A 4 -13.36 -8.71 30.76
CA SER A 4 -13.13 -8.02 29.49
C SER A 4 -11.66 -8.17 29.12
N LYS A 5 -11.30 -9.34 28.60
CA LYS A 5 -9.99 -9.57 28.00
C LYS A 5 -9.80 -8.50 26.91
N THR A 6 -8.66 -7.80 26.92
CA THR A 6 -8.33 -6.86 25.85
C THR A 6 -8.33 -7.61 24.52
N PRO A 7 -9.04 -7.11 23.49
CA PRO A 7 -9.12 -7.79 22.21
C PRO A 7 -7.73 -7.93 21.58
N THR A 8 -7.47 -9.09 21.02
CA THR A 8 -6.28 -9.40 20.25
C THR A 8 -6.35 -8.72 18.89
N VAL A 9 -5.20 -8.24 18.40
CA VAL A 9 -5.14 -7.54 17.12
C VAL A 9 -3.97 -8.01 16.27
N VAL A 10 -4.24 -8.32 15.00
CA VAL A 10 -3.23 -8.66 14.00
C VAL A 10 -2.88 -7.47 13.12
N ALA A 11 -1.59 -7.23 12.89
CA ALA A 11 -1.15 -6.29 11.86
C ALA A 11 -1.09 -7.00 10.51
N LEU A 12 -1.75 -6.44 9.50
CA LEU A 12 -1.72 -6.89 8.12
C LEU A 12 -0.99 -5.85 7.26
N ILE A 13 0.16 -6.25 6.69
CA ILE A 13 1.00 -5.41 5.85
C ILE A 13 0.88 -5.89 4.39
N PRO A 14 0.14 -5.18 3.52
CA PRO A 14 0.02 -5.56 2.11
C PRO A 14 1.29 -5.18 1.35
N ALA A 15 1.91 -6.16 0.66
CA ALA A 15 3.15 -5.96 -0.06
C ALA A 15 3.17 -6.72 -1.40
N ARG A 16 2.33 -6.31 -2.35
CA ARG A 16 2.32 -6.92 -3.70
C ARG A 16 3.60 -6.64 -4.50
N ALA A 17 4.00 -7.59 -5.34
CA ALA A 17 5.12 -7.43 -6.27
C ALA A 17 4.83 -6.37 -7.35
N GLY A 18 3.60 -6.42 -7.91
CA GLY A 18 3.14 -5.58 -9.03
C GLY A 18 2.86 -4.11 -8.69
N SER A 19 3.84 -3.36 -8.19
CA SER A 19 3.69 -1.90 -8.00
C SER A 19 3.82 -1.14 -9.32
N LYS A 20 2.69 -0.80 -9.96
CA LYS A 20 2.65 -0.08 -11.26
C LYS A 20 3.38 1.27 -11.30
N ARG A 21 3.31 2.05 -10.22
CA ARG A 21 3.86 3.42 -10.19
C ARG A 21 5.37 3.45 -9.92
N VAL A 22 5.86 2.46 -9.16
CA VAL A 22 7.28 2.27 -8.82
C VAL A 22 7.51 0.76 -8.69
N PRO A 23 8.14 0.10 -9.68
CA PRO A 23 8.49 -1.31 -9.59
C PRO A 23 9.32 -1.61 -8.33
N GLY A 24 9.04 -2.72 -7.65
CA GLY A 24 9.78 -3.12 -6.44
C GLY A 24 9.68 -2.14 -5.26
N LYS A 25 8.69 -1.23 -5.24
CA LYS A 25 8.58 -0.16 -4.22
C LYS A 25 8.72 -0.64 -2.78
N ASN A 26 8.13 -1.79 -2.44
CA ASN A 26 8.11 -2.31 -1.07
C ASN A 26 9.50 -2.78 -0.61
N ILE A 27 10.35 -3.22 -1.54
CA ILE A 27 11.71 -3.72 -1.26
C ILE A 27 12.80 -2.69 -1.58
N ARG A 28 12.43 -1.60 -2.27
CA ARG A 28 13.35 -0.49 -2.56
C ARG A 28 13.91 0.10 -1.27
N ARG A 29 15.22 0.34 -1.26
CA ARG A 29 15.92 0.90 -0.10
C ARG A 29 15.55 2.37 0.12
N LEU A 30 15.23 2.69 1.36
CA LEU A 30 15.14 4.03 1.92
C LEU A 30 16.11 4.05 3.11
N LYS A 31 17.03 5.01 3.18
CA LYS A 31 18.06 5.13 4.24
C LYS A 31 18.69 3.79 4.68
N GLY A 32 19.09 2.97 3.71
CA GLY A 32 19.76 1.68 3.96
C GLY A 32 18.85 0.45 4.10
N HIS A 33 17.55 0.61 4.37
CA HIS A 33 16.62 -0.50 4.60
C HIS A 33 15.48 -0.57 3.56
N PRO A 34 14.97 -1.75 3.20
CA PRO A 34 13.77 -1.88 2.37
C PRO A 34 12.59 -1.11 2.94
N LEU A 35 11.77 -0.49 2.08
CA LEU A 35 10.63 0.33 2.52
C LEU A 35 9.67 -0.41 3.48
N ILE A 36 9.42 -1.70 3.23
CA ILE A 36 8.55 -2.54 4.07
C ILE A 36 9.10 -2.71 5.50
N ALA A 37 10.44 -2.73 5.66
CA ALA A 37 11.10 -2.91 6.95
C ALA A 37 10.70 -1.85 7.96
N TYR A 38 10.49 -0.60 7.52
CA TYR A 38 10.03 0.50 8.38
C TYR A 38 8.67 0.23 9.01
N THR A 39 7.75 -0.34 8.23
CA THR A 39 6.40 -0.66 8.72
C THR A 39 6.42 -1.87 9.63
N ILE A 40 7.21 -2.90 9.29
CA ILE A 40 7.41 -4.08 10.15
C ILE A 40 8.00 -3.64 11.49
N ALA A 41 9.09 -2.89 11.48
CA ALA A 41 9.75 -2.39 12.69
C ALA A 41 8.78 -1.56 13.55
N ALA A 42 8.03 -0.64 12.96
CA ALA A 42 7.06 0.17 13.69
C ALA A 42 5.96 -0.69 14.33
N ALA A 43 5.48 -1.73 13.64
CA ALA A 43 4.47 -2.66 14.15
C ALA A 43 5.02 -3.52 15.30
N THR A 44 6.22 -4.07 15.14
CA THR A 44 6.86 -4.90 16.17
C THR A 44 7.21 -4.09 17.41
N GLN A 45 7.78 -2.89 17.24
CA GLN A 45 8.16 -2.01 18.34
C GLN A 45 6.95 -1.41 19.07
N SER A 46 5.78 -1.36 18.45
CA SER A 46 4.59 -0.82 19.14
C SER A 46 4.11 -1.73 20.27
N GLN A 47 4.44 -3.03 20.19
CA GLN A 47 3.97 -4.09 21.10
C GLN A 47 2.43 -4.17 21.20
N VAL A 48 1.72 -3.65 20.20
CA VAL A 48 0.25 -3.68 20.14
C VAL A 48 -0.25 -5.00 19.55
N PHE A 49 0.46 -5.55 18.57
CA PHE A 49 -0.04 -6.65 17.77
C PHE A 49 0.37 -8.01 18.33
N SER A 50 -0.59 -8.94 18.37
CA SER A 50 -0.34 -10.34 18.67
C SER A 50 0.47 -11.04 17.57
N ALA A 51 0.37 -10.54 16.33
CA ALA A 51 1.12 -11.01 15.17
C ALA A 51 1.28 -9.90 14.13
N VAL A 52 2.39 -9.93 13.38
CA VAL A 52 2.66 -9.02 12.27
C VAL A 52 2.79 -9.84 10.99
N ILE A 53 1.74 -9.83 10.17
CA ILE A 53 1.62 -10.63 8.95
C ILE A 53 1.89 -9.75 7.73
N VAL A 54 2.81 -10.16 6.88
CA VAL A 54 2.98 -9.57 5.55
C VAL A 54 2.22 -10.42 4.53
N SER A 55 1.25 -9.81 3.85
CA SER A 55 0.48 -10.43 2.77
C SER A 55 1.13 -10.08 1.43
N THR A 56 1.76 -11.07 0.79
CA THR A 56 2.53 -10.89 -0.45
C THR A 56 2.40 -12.09 -1.39
N ASP A 57 2.51 -11.83 -2.68
CA ASP A 57 2.57 -12.79 -3.79
C ASP A 57 4.02 -13.08 -4.25
N SER A 58 5.02 -12.55 -3.55
CA SER A 58 6.44 -12.66 -3.90
C SER A 58 7.26 -13.30 -2.80
N GLU A 59 8.01 -14.34 -3.14
CA GLU A 59 8.91 -15.00 -2.20
C GLU A 59 10.06 -14.08 -1.76
N GLU A 60 10.58 -13.23 -2.66
CA GLU A 60 11.61 -12.24 -2.31
C GLU A 60 11.11 -11.26 -1.22
N VAL A 61 9.86 -10.79 -1.35
CA VAL A 61 9.24 -9.95 -0.32
C VAL A 61 9.05 -10.75 0.98
N ALA A 62 8.69 -12.02 0.88
CA ALA A 62 8.49 -12.90 2.03
C ALA A 62 9.79 -13.14 2.82
N GLU A 63 10.89 -13.42 2.12
CA GLU A 63 12.22 -13.57 2.71
C GLU A 63 12.66 -12.30 3.45
N ILE A 64 12.47 -11.14 2.83
CA ILE A 64 12.76 -9.84 3.46
C ILE A 64 11.86 -9.63 4.68
N ALA A 65 10.57 -9.92 4.58
CA ALA A 65 9.63 -9.76 5.71
C ALA A 65 10.04 -10.62 6.91
N ARG A 66 10.37 -11.90 6.67
CA ARG A 66 10.85 -12.83 7.70
C ARG A 66 12.16 -12.35 8.33
N TYR A 67 13.09 -11.83 7.52
CA TYR A 67 14.34 -11.24 8.01
C TYR A 67 14.09 -10.08 9.00
N TYR A 68 13.05 -9.26 8.76
CA TYR A 68 12.65 -8.18 9.67
C TYR A 68 11.66 -8.62 10.77
N SER A 69 11.52 -9.93 11.02
CA SER A 69 10.66 -10.52 12.06
C SER A 69 9.16 -10.35 11.84
N ALA A 70 8.71 -10.14 10.61
CA ALA A 70 7.31 -10.35 10.24
C ALA A 70 7.08 -11.79 9.77
N GLU A 71 5.85 -12.24 9.92
CA GLU A 71 5.42 -13.57 9.49
C GLU A 71 4.86 -13.51 8.07
N VAL A 72 5.13 -14.57 7.30
CA VAL A 72 4.50 -14.84 5.99
C VAL A 72 4.11 -16.32 5.98
N PRO A 73 2.95 -16.66 6.58
CA PRO A 73 2.53 -18.06 6.75
C PRO A 73 2.17 -18.75 5.43
N PHE A 74 1.76 -17.97 4.43
CA PHE A 74 1.47 -18.43 3.07
C PHE A 74 1.70 -17.28 2.09
N LEU A 75 1.93 -17.62 0.82
CA LEU A 75 1.89 -16.63 -0.26
C LEU A 75 0.45 -16.36 -0.66
N ARG A 76 0.14 -15.10 -0.92
CA ARG A 76 -1.17 -14.67 -1.38
C ARG A 76 -1.38 -15.09 -2.83
N SER A 77 -2.54 -15.70 -3.09
CA SER A 77 -2.96 -16.06 -4.46
C SER A 77 -2.93 -14.84 -5.41
N PRO A 78 -2.43 -14.98 -6.65
CA PRO A 78 -2.35 -13.89 -7.62
C PRO A 78 -3.69 -13.17 -7.90
N GLU A 79 -4.81 -13.88 -7.75
CA GLU A 79 -6.16 -13.31 -7.93
C GLU A 79 -6.48 -12.19 -6.92
N TYR A 80 -5.88 -12.26 -5.72
CA TYR A 80 -5.99 -11.23 -4.68
C TYR A 80 -4.83 -10.23 -4.71
N ALA A 81 -3.95 -10.33 -5.71
CA ALA A 81 -2.79 -9.46 -5.91
C ALA A 81 -3.00 -8.42 -7.04
N THR A 82 -4.24 -8.23 -7.50
CA THR A 82 -4.52 -7.30 -8.60
C THR A 82 -4.51 -5.83 -8.16
N ASP A 83 -4.38 -4.91 -9.12
CA ASP A 83 -4.48 -3.46 -8.85
C ASP A 83 -5.90 -2.97 -8.58
N LYS A 84 -6.92 -3.75 -8.98
CA LYS A 84 -8.33 -3.35 -8.94
C LYS A 84 -9.10 -4.00 -7.80
N SER A 85 -8.55 -5.03 -7.16
CA SER A 85 -9.18 -5.68 -6.01
C SER A 85 -9.30 -4.69 -4.85
N PRO A 86 -10.50 -4.50 -4.29
CA PRO A 86 -10.69 -3.73 -3.08
C PRO A 86 -9.92 -4.37 -1.91
N ASP A 87 -9.52 -3.54 -0.94
CA ASP A 87 -8.74 -4.00 0.21
C ASP A 87 -9.41 -5.18 0.95
N ILE A 88 -10.75 -5.21 0.97
CA ILE A 88 -11.52 -6.24 1.67
C ILE A 88 -11.25 -7.66 1.17
N GLU A 89 -11.03 -7.86 -0.14
CA GLU A 89 -10.88 -9.21 -0.72
C GLU A 89 -9.61 -9.91 -0.20
N TRP A 90 -8.47 -9.21 -0.22
CA TRP A 90 -7.22 -9.81 0.23
C TRP A 90 -7.17 -9.95 1.76
N ILE A 91 -7.85 -9.06 2.49
CA ILE A 91 -7.96 -9.15 3.96
C ILE A 91 -8.75 -10.39 4.34
N ASP A 92 -9.93 -10.56 3.76
CA ASP A 92 -10.81 -11.70 3.98
C ASP A 92 -10.10 -13.03 3.62
N TYR A 93 -9.43 -13.08 2.47
CA TYR A 93 -8.56 -14.20 2.10
C TYR A 93 -7.50 -14.50 3.18
N THR A 94 -6.79 -13.46 3.65
CA THR A 94 -5.70 -13.63 4.63
C THR A 94 -6.24 -14.11 5.98
N LEU A 95 -7.35 -13.53 6.46
CA LEU A 95 -7.96 -13.90 7.73
C LEU A 95 -8.52 -15.33 7.71
N ARG A 96 -9.15 -15.76 6.62
CA ARG A 96 -9.60 -17.16 6.46
C ARG A 96 -8.44 -18.14 6.53
N HIS A 97 -7.36 -17.90 5.79
CA HIS A 97 -6.21 -18.80 5.82
C HIS A 97 -5.50 -18.81 7.18
N LEU A 98 -5.49 -17.68 7.90
CA LEU A 98 -5.01 -17.66 9.29
C LEU A 98 -5.93 -18.49 10.20
N SER A 99 -7.24 -18.41 10.01
CA SER A 99 -8.23 -19.22 10.73
C SER A 99 -8.05 -20.72 10.45
N ASP A 100 -7.79 -21.11 9.20
CA ASP A 100 -7.50 -22.50 8.82
C ASP A 100 -6.24 -23.05 9.48
N LEU A 101 -5.29 -22.16 9.83
CA LEU A 101 -4.09 -22.47 10.62
C LEU A 101 -4.33 -22.41 12.14
N GLY A 102 -5.58 -22.24 12.59
CA GLY A 102 -5.95 -22.14 14.01
C GLY A 102 -5.58 -20.81 14.65
N ARG A 103 -5.41 -19.73 13.86
CA ARG A 103 -5.05 -18.40 14.34
C ARG A 103 -6.20 -17.42 14.17
N GLU A 104 -6.90 -17.16 15.27
CA GLU A 104 -8.00 -16.20 15.32
C GLU A 104 -7.59 -14.92 16.04
N PHE A 105 -8.17 -13.80 15.62
CA PHE A 105 -7.93 -12.47 16.18
C PHE A 105 -9.24 -11.70 16.27
N ASP A 106 -9.42 -10.93 17.34
CA ASP A 106 -10.62 -10.12 17.55
C ASP A 106 -10.65 -8.91 16.60
N CYS A 107 -9.48 -8.40 16.23
CA CYS A 107 -9.29 -7.19 15.42
C CYS A 107 -8.17 -7.36 14.39
N PHE A 108 -8.19 -6.54 13.35
CA PHE A 108 -7.06 -6.40 12.42
C PHE A 108 -6.71 -4.92 12.19
N SER A 109 -5.45 -4.66 11.83
CA SER A 109 -4.97 -3.33 11.47
C SER A 109 -4.19 -3.37 10.16
N ILE A 110 -4.60 -2.54 9.18
CA ILE A 110 -3.91 -2.45 7.90
C ILE A 110 -2.77 -1.44 7.99
N LEU A 111 -1.53 -1.91 7.90
CA LEU A 111 -0.34 -1.08 7.94
C LEU A 111 0.32 -1.04 6.56
N ARG A 112 -0.05 -0.05 5.74
CA ARG A 112 0.52 0.12 4.39
C ARG A 112 1.99 0.54 4.47
N PRO A 113 2.90 -0.07 3.67
CA PRO A 113 4.32 0.32 3.57
C PRO A 113 4.57 1.76 3.08
N THR A 114 3.59 2.36 2.38
CA THR A 114 3.70 3.71 1.81
C THR A 114 3.68 4.85 2.83
N SER A 115 3.68 4.53 4.11
CA SER A 115 3.76 5.50 5.20
C SER A 115 4.97 5.19 6.09
N PRO A 116 6.21 5.30 5.57
CA PRO A 116 7.41 4.85 6.27
C PRO A 116 7.75 5.64 7.53
N CYS A 117 7.19 6.85 7.68
CA CYS A 117 7.40 7.68 8.87
C CYS A 117 6.44 7.33 10.03
N ARG A 118 5.62 6.27 9.90
CA ARG A 118 4.73 5.82 10.98
C ARG A 118 5.57 5.37 12.17
N GLN A 119 5.38 6.05 13.30
CA GLN A 119 6.08 5.73 14.55
C GLN A 119 5.31 4.68 15.37
N PRO A 120 6.00 3.87 16.19
CA PRO A 120 5.37 2.95 17.14
C PRO A 120 4.32 3.65 18.04
N GLN A 121 4.64 4.85 18.51
CA GLN A 121 3.75 5.66 19.36
C GLN A 121 2.48 6.09 18.63
N THR A 122 2.52 6.24 17.30
CA THR A 122 1.31 6.51 16.51
C THR A 122 0.39 5.30 16.49
N ILE A 123 0.93 4.09 16.41
CA ILE A 123 0.16 2.85 16.47
C ILE A 123 -0.46 2.68 17.86
N GLN A 124 0.33 2.90 18.92
CA GLN A 124 -0.13 2.82 20.30
C GLN A 124 -1.28 3.80 20.56
N ARG A 125 -1.12 5.08 20.17
CA ARG A 125 -2.19 6.08 20.31
C ARG A 125 -3.45 5.72 19.53
N ALA A 126 -3.30 5.20 18.30
CA ALA A 126 -4.43 4.77 17.48
C ALA A 126 -5.18 3.60 18.14
N TRP A 127 -4.45 2.62 18.69
CA TRP A 127 -5.05 1.49 19.40
C TRP A 127 -5.80 1.92 20.66
N GLN A 128 -5.19 2.79 21.48
CA GLN A 128 -5.84 3.33 22.68
C GLN A 128 -7.11 4.13 22.33
N ALA A 129 -7.07 4.94 21.27
CA ALA A 129 -8.24 5.68 20.80
C ALA A 129 -9.36 4.76 20.29
N PHE A 130 -9.01 3.66 19.61
CA PHE A 130 -9.98 2.65 19.18
C PHE A 130 -10.63 1.95 20.39
N LEU A 131 -9.82 1.47 21.35
CA LEU A 131 -10.32 0.82 22.56
C LEU A 131 -11.23 1.73 23.39
N ALA A 132 -10.90 3.02 23.50
CA ALA A 132 -11.71 3.99 24.24
C ALA A 132 -13.12 4.22 23.63
N GLN A 133 -13.34 3.79 22.38
CA GLN A 133 -14.61 3.93 21.67
C GLN A 133 -15.11 2.59 21.13
N ALA A 134 -14.58 1.46 21.61
CA ALA A 134 -14.85 0.15 21.02
C ALA A 134 -16.35 -0.22 21.04
N ASP A 135 -17.12 0.29 22.00
CA ASP A 135 -18.58 0.09 22.07
C ASP A 135 -19.37 0.96 21.08
N GLN A 136 -18.72 1.88 20.36
CA GLN A 136 -19.35 2.89 19.51
C GLN A 136 -18.86 2.87 18.06
N VAL A 137 -17.71 2.23 17.78
CA VAL A 137 -17.09 2.26 16.44
C VAL A 137 -16.63 0.88 16.01
N ASP A 138 -16.88 0.53 14.75
CA ASP A 138 -16.35 -0.69 14.13
C ASP A 138 -14.91 -0.53 13.61
N SER A 139 -14.45 0.71 13.42
CA SER A 139 -13.15 0.98 12.82
C SER A 139 -12.57 2.35 13.18
N LEU A 140 -11.24 2.45 13.13
CA LEU A 140 -10.49 3.69 13.25
C LEU A 140 -9.60 3.90 12.01
N ARG A 141 -9.57 5.11 11.48
CA ARG A 141 -8.78 5.47 10.30
C ARG A 141 -7.91 6.70 10.55
N ALA A 142 -6.62 6.58 10.25
CA ALA A 142 -5.71 7.71 10.25
C ALA A 142 -6.03 8.68 9.11
N VAL A 143 -6.13 9.97 9.44
CA VAL A 143 -6.39 11.07 8.50
C VAL A 143 -5.44 12.24 8.80
N GLU A 144 -5.23 13.11 7.81
CA GLU A 144 -4.54 14.39 8.00
C GLU A 144 -5.47 15.56 7.67
N LYS A 145 -5.19 16.73 8.23
CA LYS A 145 -5.89 17.95 7.84
C LYS A 145 -5.54 18.31 6.40
N CYS A 146 -6.54 18.45 5.54
CA CYS A 146 -6.34 18.91 4.18
C CYS A 146 -5.72 20.31 4.14
N GLN A 147 -4.70 20.52 3.30
CA GLN A 147 -4.14 21.85 3.06
C GLN A 147 -5.05 22.68 2.14
N GLN A 148 -5.60 22.03 1.11
CA GLN A 148 -6.55 22.63 0.18
C GLN A 148 -7.93 22.06 0.47
N HIS A 149 -8.85 22.95 0.85
CA HIS A 149 -10.20 22.56 1.21
C HIS A 149 -10.93 21.95 0.00
N PRO A 150 -11.56 20.75 0.10
CA PRO A 150 -12.25 20.11 -1.03
C PRO A 150 -13.38 20.96 -1.64
N GLY A 151 -13.98 21.87 -0.86
CA GLY A 151 -14.92 22.87 -1.38
C GLY A 151 -14.33 23.85 -2.39
N LYS A 152 -13.01 23.90 -2.56
CA LYS A 152 -12.33 24.67 -3.61
C LYS A 152 -11.95 23.82 -4.83
N MET A 153 -12.33 22.54 -4.86
CA MET A 153 -12.04 21.63 -5.97
C MET A 153 -13.20 21.58 -6.96
N TRP A 154 -12.86 21.28 -8.22
CA TRP A 154 -13.81 21.16 -9.32
C TRP A 154 -13.59 19.83 -10.06
N VAL A 155 -14.66 19.27 -10.58
CA VAL A 155 -14.69 18.05 -11.40
C VAL A 155 -15.02 18.43 -12.83
N LEU A 156 -14.31 17.83 -13.78
CA LEU A 156 -14.59 17.98 -15.21
C LEU A 156 -15.81 17.16 -15.61
N LYS A 157 -16.80 17.81 -16.22
CA LYS A 157 -17.93 17.18 -16.91
C LYS A 157 -17.97 17.71 -18.35
N GLY A 158 -17.34 16.97 -19.26
CA GLY A 158 -17.12 17.44 -20.63
C GLY A 158 -16.22 18.67 -20.65
N SER A 159 -16.66 19.74 -21.32
CA SER A 159 -15.95 21.04 -21.38
C SER A 159 -16.18 21.93 -20.16
N LEU A 160 -17.05 21.53 -19.23
CA LEU A 160 -17.44 22.34 -18.08
C LEU A 160 -16.85 21.80 -16.79
N MET A 161 -16.52 22.71 -15.88
CA MET A 161 -16.18 22.38 -14.50
C MET A 161 -17.42 22.50 -13.61
N LYS A 162 -17.60 21.55 -12.68
CA LYS A 162 -18.58 21.64 -11.59
C LYS A 162 -17.88 21.52 -10.24
N PRO A 163 -18.34 22.19 -9.17
CA PRO A 163 -17.75 22.03 -7.85
C PRO A 163 -17.79 20.56 -7.42
N LEU A 164 -16.75 20.10 -6.72
CA LEU A 164 -16.68 18.73 -6.20
C LEU A 164 -17.71 18.49 -5.09
N LEU A 165 -17.91 19.48 -4.21
CA LEU A 165 -18.90 19.44 -3.13
C LEU A 165 -20.08 20.33 -3.47
N GLU A 166 -21.28 19.89 -3.11
CA GLU A 166 -22.48 20.72 -3.15
C GLU A 166 -22.32 21.88 -2.16
N GLN A 167 -22.46 23.10 -2.66
CA GLN A 167 -22.36 24.33 -1.87
C GLN A 167 -23.75 24.92 -1.78
N ASN A 168 -24.49 24.55 -0.74
CA ASN A 168 -25.93 24.79 -0.57
C ASN A 168 -26.35 26.26 -0.35
N THR A 169 -25.54 27.24 -0.73
CA THR A 169 -25.81 28.66 -0.41
C THR A 169 -25.78 29.65 -1.56
N LEU A 170 -25.57 29.25 -2.82
CA LEU A 170 -25.50 30.24 -3.92
C LEU A 170 -26.16 29.71 -5.21
N ALA A 171 -27.46 29.98 -5.38
CA ALA A 171 -28.26 29.59 -6.55
C ALA A 171 -27.81 30.23 -7.89
N THR A 172 -26.86 31.17 -7.85
CA THR A 172 -26.37 31.92 -9.01
C THR A 172 -24.85 31.96 -9.03
N ARG A 173 -24.21 30.90 -9.55
CA ARG A 173 -22.78 30.93 -9.89
C ARG A 173 -22.54 30.88 -11.40
N PRO A 174 -21.59 31.68 -11.92
CA PRO A 174 -21.09 31.53 -13.28
C PRO A 174 -20.57 30.12 -13.53
N ARG A 175 -20.74 29.63 -14.76
CA ARG A 175 -20.12 28.38 -15.23
C ARG A 175 -18.67 28.67 -15.61
N TYR A 176 -17.74 27.85 -15.14
CA TYR A 176 -16.31 28.02 -15.44
C TYR A 176 -15.85 27.03 -16.53
N ALA A 177 -15.11 27.54 -17.50
CA ALA A 177 -14.44 26.74 -18.54
C ALA A 177 -13.10 26.19 -18.02
N ASN A 178 -12.68 25.03 -18.51
CA ASN A 178 -11.42 24.38 -18.10
C ASN A 178 -10.21 24.95 -18.88
N GLU A 179 -9.15 25.37 -18.19
CA GLU A 179 -7.88 25.84 -18.77
C GLU A 179 -6.68 24.89 -18.50
N LEU A 180 -6.87 23.76 -17.81
CA LEU A 180 -5.77 22.83 -17.49
C LEU A 180 -5.29 22.09 -18.76
N GLY A 181 -4.35 22.70 -19.46
CA GLY A 181 -3.42 22.04 -20.37
C GLY A 181 -2.36 21.25 -19.60
N ASN A 182 -2.02 20.07 -20.10
CA ASN A 182 -1.02 19.11 -19.61
C ASN A 182 0.13 19.74 -18.78
N SER A 183 0.05 19.70 -17.45
CA SER A 183 1.14 20.17 -16.58
C SER A 183 1.44 19.12 -15.50
N GLN A 184 2.65 18.55 -15.55
CA GLN A 184 3.16 17.56 -14.58
C GLN A 184 3.70 18.24 -13.31
N VAL A 185 3.36 17.71 -12.13
CA VAL A 185 3.78 18.24 -10.82
C VAL A 185 5.00 17.49 -10.29
N ASN A 186 6.04 18.22 -9.87
CA ASN A 186 7.29 17.69 -9.31
C ASN A 186 7.20 17.59 -7.78
N HIS A 187 7.61 16.46 -7.19
CA HIS A 187 7.59 16.24 -5.73
C HIS A 187 9.01 16.04 -5.18
N ASN A 188 9.52 16.99 -4.41
CA ASN A 188 10.77 16.85 -3.66
C ASN A 188 10.56 17.30 -2.21
N LEU A 189 10.49 16.35 -1.27
CA LEU A 189 10.48 16.59 0.17
C LEU A 189 11.32 15.51 0.86
N GLN A 190 12.31 15.91 1.68
CA GLN A 190 13.18 15.02 2.45
C GLN A 190 12.58 14.71 3.84
N PRO A 191 12.63 13.45 4.33
CA PRO A 191 12.14 13.10 5.66
C PRO A 191 13.24 12.95 6.75
N PRO A 192 12.86 13.15 8.03
CA PRO A 192 13.77 13.35 9.17
C PRO A 192 14.45 12.06 9.69
N ASN A 193 15.43 12.24 10.57
CA ASN A 193 16.37 11.23 11.10
C ASN A 193 15.80 10.56 12.37
N LEU A 194 15.86 9.22 12.46
CA LEU A 194 15.44 8.44 13.63
C LEU A 194 16.39 7.24 13.84
N GLU A 195 17.04 7.19 14.99
CA GLU A 195 17.79 6.03 15.54
C GLU A 195 17.45 5.89 17.05
N PRO A 196 17.58 4.69 17.68
CA PRO A 196 18.12 3.42 17.16
C PRO A 196 17.12 2.24 17.06
N TRP A 197 17.52 1.20 16.32
CA TRP A 197 16.71 0.04 15.89
C TRP A 197 16.68 -1.11 16.92
N PRO A 198 15.62 -1.96 16.94
CA PRO A 198 15.53 -3.09 17.84
C PRO A 198 16.48 -4.19 17.35
N LYS A 199 17.49 -4.51 18.16
CA LYS A 199 18.49 -5.52 17.85
C LYS A 199 17.94 -6.93 18.12
N GLY A 200 17.58 -7.65 17.07
CA GLY A 200 17.58 -9.11 17.05
C GLY A 200 18.85 -9.58 16.34
N HIS A 201 19.76 -10.18 17.10
CA HIS A 201 21.00 -10.88 16.71
C HIS A 201 21.34 -10.94 15.20
N ALA A 202 21.99 -9.90 14.69
CA ALA A 202 22.88 -10.00 13.54
C ALA A 202 24.31 -9.74 14.04
N THR A 203 24.97 -10.81 14.50
CA THR A 203 26.44 -10.82 14.51
C THR A 203 26.91 -10.62 13.07
N ARG A 204 28.07 -9.97 12.95
CA ARG A 204 28.63 -9.34 11.74
C ARG A 204 29.00 -10.31 10.59
N THR A 205 28.31 -11.44 10.44
CA THR A 205 28.74 -12.54 9.56
C THR A 205 27.63 -13.24 8.77
N THR A 206 26.35 -12.84 8.88
CA THR A 206 25.30 -13.41 8.01
C THR A 206 25.04 -12.49 6.81
N PRO A 207 25.25 -12.94 5.56
CA PRO A 207 24.92 -12.12 4.39
C PRO A 207 23.41 -11.84 4.36
N GLN A 208 23.03 -10.57 4.23
CA GLN A 208 21.65 -10.22 3.89
C GLN A 208 21.30 -10.82 2.52
N PRO A 209 20.04 -11.25 2.28
CA PRO A 209 19.63 -11.72 0.97
C PRO A 209 19.97 -10.66 -0.08
N THR A 210 20.77 -11.07 -1.07
CA THR A 210 21.18 -10.21 -2.17
C THR A 210 19.96 -9.95 -3.04
N LEU A 211 19.42 -8.72 -2.96
CA LEU A 211 18.53 -8.20 -3.99
C LEU A 211 19.27 -8.35 -5.32
N ARG A 212 18.73 -9.17 -6.23
CA ARG A 212 19.30 -9.26 -7.58
C ARG A 212 19.14 -7.88 -8.20
N ASP A 213 20.26 -7.26 -8.57
CA ASP A 213 20.23 -6.00 -9.30
C ASP A 213 19.40 -6.18 -10.57
N HIS A 214 18.26 -5.51 -10.65
CA HIS A 214 17.51 -5.43 -11.89
C HIS A 214 18.37 -4.69 -12.93
N PRO A 215 18.59 -5.26 -14.12
CA PRO A 215 19.29 -4.53 -15.17
C PRO A 215 18.50 -3.27 -15.54
N PRO A 216 19.19 -2.20 -15.97
CA PRO A 216 18.56 -0.93 -16.31
C PRO A 216 17.52 -1.13 -17.42
N ASN A 217 16.37 -0.49 -17.22
CA ASN A 217 15.22 -0.35 -18.10
C ASN A 217 15.57 -0.45 -19.60
N THR A 218 15.47 -1.64 -20.18
CA THR A 218 15.56 -1.83 -21.64
C THR A 218 14.22 -1.44 -22.26
N THR A 219 14.26 -0.41 -23.10
CA THR A 219 13.13 0.04 -23.94
C THR A 219 12.50 -1.14 -24.68
N PRO A 220 11.16 -1.27 -24.74
CA PRO A 220 10.53 -2.35 -25.49
C PRO A 220 10.82 -2.19 -27.00
N PRO A 221 11.01 -3.29 -27.75
CA PRO A 221 11.26 -3.22 -29.18
C PRO A 221 10.02 -2.68 -29.92
N PRO A 222 10.21 -1.97 -31.05
CA PRO A 222 9.10 -1.42 -31.82
C PRO A 222 8.22 -2.52 -32.43
N PRO A 223 6.92 -2.25 -32.64
CA PRO A 223 6.00 -3.22 -33.23
C PRO A 223 6.39 -3.58 -34.68
N PRO A 224 6.07 -4.81 -35.14
CA PRO A 224 6.43 -5.26 -36.49
C PRO A 224 5.74 -4.42 -37.57
N LYS A 225 6.51 -4.10 -38.63
CA LYS A 225 6.01 -3.39 -39.81
C LYS A 225 5.06 -4.29 -40.60
N ASN A 226 3.84 -3.81 -40.81
CA ASN A 226 2.82 -4.45 -41.65
C ASN A 226 3.22 -4.31 -43.13
N ASN A 227 3.75 -5.39 -43.74
CA ASN A 227 3.98 -5.45 -45.19
C ASN A 227 2.70 -5.91 -45.89
N ASN A 228 1.82 -4.96 -46.19
CA ASN A 228 0.81 -5.13 -47.22
C ASN A 228 1.43 -4.75 -48.57
N GLN A 229 1.79 -5.74 -49.38
CA GLN A 229 2.01 -5.58 -50.81
C GLN A 229 1.19 -6.61 -51.60
N ASN A 230 -0.03 -6.17 -51.92
CA ASN A 230 -0.65 -6.20 -53.24
C ASN A 230 0.10 -6.99 -54.34
N HIS A 231 -0.46 -8.13 -54.77
CA HIS A 231 -0.24 -8.66 -56.13
C HIS A 231 -1.57 -9.13 -56.74
N GLN A 232 -1.94 -8.45 -57.81
CA GLN A 232 -3.03 -8.74 -58.73
C GLN A 232 -2.60 -9.87 -59.70
N GLN A 233 -3.44 -10.91 -59.82
CA GLN A 233 -3.96 -11.63 -61.04
C GLN A 233 -2.98 -12.09 -62.17
N PRO A 234 -3.35 -12.99 -63.14
CA PRO A 234 -4.70 -13.40 -63.61
C PRO A 234 -4.94 -14.88 -64.02
N HIS A 235 -6.25 -15.17 -64.24
CA HIS A 235 -6.94 -16.01 -65.24
C HIS A 235 -6.57 -17.49 -65.57
N THR A 236 -7.56 -18.38 -65.30
CA THR A 236 -8.28 -19.38 -66.17
C THR A 236 -7.51 -20.27 -67.17
N PRO A 237 -8.03 -21.47 -67.55
CA PRO A 237 -9.38 -21.73 -68.11
C PRO A 237 -10.34 -22.53 -67.21
#